data_AF-A0A6V6YXI9-F1
#
_entry.id   AF-A0A6V6YXI9-F1
#
_cell.length_a   1.000
_cell.length_b   1.000
_cell.length_c   1.000
_cell.angle_alpha   90.00
_cell.angle_beta   90.00
_cell.angle_gamma   90.00
#
_symmetry.space_group_name_H-M   'P 1'
#
loop_
_entity.id
_entity.type
_entity.pdbx_description
1 polymer ?
#
loop_
_entity_poly.entity_id
_entity_poly.type
_entity_poly.pdbx_seq_one_letter_code
_entity_poly.pdbx_strand_id
1 'polypeptide(L)'
;MFKNIKVIEIINKIIIQCSRNPKMLFVIDAIGALLSSVFLFMIAKKFSLNFGISEAVWVKLSFLALLMAFYLTLCSLGVKHRWMSFLISISVINIAYCALTIGVLIYHWSELTVFGITYLSAEIVVILLLAFFELNTAKAISLKNESN
;
A
#
# COMPACT_ATOMS: atom_id res chain seq x y z
N MET A 1 17.69 -12.91 21.15
CA MET A 1 18.71 -12.54 20.14
C MET A 1 18.61 -13.38 18.86
N PHE A 2 18.62 -14.71 18.92
CA PHE A 2 18.53 -15.60 17.73
C PHE A 2 17.25 -15.50 16.88
N LYS A 3 16.10 -15.15 17.48
CA LYS A 3 14.81 -15.04 16.77
C LYS A 3 14.79 -13.88 15.75
N ASN A 4 15.48 -12.78 16.06
CA ASN A 4 15.55 -11.61 15.18
C ASN A 4 16.37 -11.88 13.91
N ILE A 5 17.41 -12.71 14.02
CA ILE A 5 18.27 -13.07 12.88
C ILE A 5 17.47 -13.86 11.84
N LYS A 6 16.68 -14.85 12.26
CA LYS A 6 15.83 -15.64 11.35
C LYS A 6 14.78 -14.78 10.63
N VAL A 7 14.17 -13.82 11.31
CA VAL A 7 13.16 -12.92 10.70
C VAL A 7 13.80 -12.04 9.62
N ILE A 8 14.96 -11.44 9.90
CA ILE A 8 15.70 -10.62 8.94
C ILE A 8 16.09 -11.43 7.71
N GLU A 9 16.51 -12.68 7.90
CA GLU A 9 16.87 -13.59 6.81
C GLU A 9 15.67 -13.91 5.89
N ILE A 10 14.49 -14.15 6.48
CA ILE A 10 13.25 -14.36 5.71
C ILE A 10 12.87 -13.11 4.92
N ILE A 11 12.92 -11.92 5.55
CA ILE A 11 12.61 -10.64 4.89
C ILE A 11 13.55 -10.41 3.70
N ASN A 12 14.86 -10.61 3.89
CA ASN A 12 15.84 -10.48 2.82
C ASN A 12 15.59 -11.46 1.68
N LYS A 13 15.23 -12.71 2.00
CA LYS A 13 14.89 -13.71 0.98
C LYS A 13 13.67 -13.29 0.15
N ILE A 14 12.64 -12.71 0.79
CA ILE A 14 11.46 -12.17 0.10
C ILE A 14 11.86 -11.01 -0.82
N ILE A 15 12.64 -10.05 -0.31
CA ILE A 15 13.12 -8.89 -1.11
C ILE A 15 13.90 -9.35 -2.34
N ILE A 16 14.81 -10.32 -2.18
CA ILE A 16 15.59 -10.89 -3.30
C ILE A 16 14.68 -11.60 -4.31
N GLN A 17 13.66 -12.31 -3.84
CA GLN A 17 12.70 -12.95 -4.73
C GLN A 17 11.88 -11.91 -5.52
N CYS A 18 11.42 -10.86 -4.86
CA CYS A 18 10.71 -9.74 -5.51
C CYS A 18 11.61 -8.99 -6.49
N SER A 19 12.91 -8.80 -6.20
CA SER A 19 13.83 -8.11 -7.11
C SER A 19 14.12 -8.90 -8.40
N ARG A 20 13.95 -10.23 -8.37
CA ARG A 20 14.04 -11.10 -9.56
C ARG A 20 12.80 -11.03 -10.45
N ASN A 21 11.63 -10.80 -9.87
CA ASN A 21 10.37 -10.65 -10.61
C ASN A 21 9.53 -9.49 -10.04
N PRO A 22 9.95 -8.23 -10.27
CA PRO A 22 9.32 -7.06 -9.66
C PRO A 22 7.84 -6.95 -10.03
N LYS A 23 7.44 -7.46 -11.22
CA LYS A 23 6.04 -7.51 -11.67
C LYS A 23 5.09 -8.15 -10.64
N MET A 24 5.56 -9.15 -9.89
CA MET A 24 4.74 -9.81 -8.85
C MET A 24 4.28 -8.81 -7.79
N LEU A 25 5.14 -7.87 -7.41
CA LEU A 25 4.84 -6.86 -6.39
C LEU A 25 3.75 -5.90 -6.89
N PHE A 26 3.83 -5.43 -8.14
CA PHE A 26 2.78 -4.60 -8.76
C PHE A 26 1.41 -5.27 -8.79
N VAL A 27 1.37 -6.58 -9.06
CA VAL A 27 0.11 -7.32 -9.11
C VAL A 27 -0.50 -7.46 -7.71
N ILE A 28 0.33 -7.77 -6.70
CA ILE A 28 -0.10 -7.83 -5.30
C ILE A 28 -0.65 -6.46 -4.87
N ASP A 29 0.07 -5.38 -5.17
CA ASP A 29 -0.33 -4.01 -4.83
C ASP A 29 -1.63 -3.62 -5.56
N ALA A 30 -1.77 -3.95 -6.84
CA ALA A 30 -2.99 -3.65 -7.61
C ALA A 30 -4.23 -4.37 -7.03
N ILE A 31 -4.08 -5.64 -6.64
CA ILE A 31 -5.13 -6.42 -6.00
C ILE A 31 -5.46 -5.83 -4.62
N GLY A 32 -4.44 -5.47 -3.83
CA GLY A 32 -4.61 -4.85 -2.51
C GLY A 32 -5.32 -3.50 -2.59
N ALA A 33 -4.94 -2.64 -3.53
CA ALA A 33 -5.57 -1.34 -3.77
C ALA A 33 -7.03 -1.50 -4.25
N LEU A 34 -7.29 -2.46 -5.14
CA LEU A 34 -8.66 -2.75 -5.59
C LEU A 34 -9.52 -3.26 -4.41
N LEU A 35 -9.00 -4.18 -3.61
CA LEU A 35 -9.70 -4.69 -2.43
C LEU A 35 -9.99 -3.58 -1.42
N SER A 36 -9.02 -2.70 -1.15
CA SER A 36 -9.18 -1.54 -0.29
C SER A 36 -10.26 -0.60 -0.83
N SER A 37 -10.27 -0.33 -2.14
CA SER A 37 -11.31 0.50 -2.77
C SER A 37 -12.71 -0.08 -2.57
N VAL A 38 -12.87 -1.40 -2.72
CA VAL A 38 -14.16 -2.09 -2.54
C VAL A 38 -14.61 -2.02 -1.09
N PHE A 39 -13.73 -2.29 -0.12
CA PHE A 39 -14.07 -2.22 1.29
C PHE A 39 -14.41 -0.80 1.74
N LEU A 40 -13.63 0.20 1.35
CA LEU A 40 -13.93 1.61 1.62
C LEU A 40 -15.27 2.03 1.02
N PHE A 41 -15.59 1.59 -0.21
CA PHE A 41 -16.88 1.88 -0.85
C PHE A 41 -18.05 1.20 -0.13
N MET A 42 -17.88 -0.06 0.29
CA MET A 42 -18.87 -0.79 1.07
C MET A 42 -19.11 -0.13 2.43
N ILE A 43 -18.04 0.30 3.12
CA ILE A 43 -18.13 1.06 4.37
C ILE A 43 -18.90 2.34 4.11
N ALA A 44 -18.55 3.09 3.07
CA ALA A 44 -19.23 4.34 2.70
C ALA A 44 -20.74 4.16 2.56
N LYS A 45 -21.17 3.15 1.77
CA LYS A 45 -22.58 2.99 1.37
C LYS A 45 -23.45 2.25 2.37
N LYS A 46 -22.88 1.32 3.15
CA LYS A 46 -23.68 0.44 4.03
C LYS A 46 -23.39 0.61 5.51
N PHE A 47 -22.22 1.11 5.88
CA PHE A 47 -21.74 1.09 7.26
C PHE A 47 -21.20 2.42 7.75
N SER A 48 -21.43 3.54 7.03
CA SER A 48 -20.88 4.85 7.39
C SER A 48 -21.25 5.25 8.83
N LEU A 49 -22.50 5.01 9.23
CA LEU A 49 -22.97 5.22 10.61
C LEU A 49 -22.22 4.36 11.65
N ASN A 50 -21.91 3.11 11.32
CA ASN A 50 -21.18 2.21 12.22
C ASN A 50 -19.70 2.58 12.35
N PHE A 51 -19.14 3.29 11.36
CA PHE A 51 -17.73 3.67 11.30
C PHE A 51 -17.48 5.13 11.72
N GLY A 52 -18.54 5.95 11.80
CA GLY A 52 -18.57 7.20 12.57
C GLY A 52 -18.39 8.49 11.78
N ILE A 53 -17.90 8.43 10.53
CA ILE A 53 -17.67 9.63 9.70
C ILE A 53 -18.56 9.64 8.46
N SER A 54 -18.71 10.83 7.87
CA SER A 54 -19.48 11.07 6.66
C SER A 54 -19.08 10.12 5.52
N GLU A 55 -20.09 9.60 4.81
CA GLU A 55 -19.94 8.79 3.60
C GLU A 55 -18.97 9.43 2.59
N ALA A 56 -19.01 10.76 2.45
CA ALA A 56 -18.20 11.47 1.48
C ALA A 56 -16.69 11.26 1.68
N VAL A 57 -16.23 11.07 2.92
CA VAL A 57 -14.81 10.82 3.22
C VAL A 57 -14.40 9.42 2.76
N TRP A 58 -15.21 8.41 3.09
CA TRP A 58 -14.99 7.03 2.66
C TRP A 58 -15.00 6.87 1.14
N VAL A 59 -15.92 7.55 0.44
CA VAL A 59 -15.96 7.54 -1.03
C VAL A 59 -14.71 8.17 -1.63
N LYS A 60 -14.20 9.27 -1.07
CA LYS A 60 -12.96 9.90 -1.55
C LYS A 60 -11.75 8.98 -1.40
N LEU A 61 -11.60 8.33 -0.24
CA LEU A 61 -10.52 7.35 -0.01
C LEU A 61 -10.65 6.15 -0.95
N SER A 62 -11.87 5.61 -1.11
CA SER A 62 -12.16 4.52 -2.04
C SER A 62 -11.77 4.88 -3.48
N PHE A 63 -12.14 6.07 -3.94
CA PHE A 63 -11.81 6.55 -5.28
C PHE A 63 -10.29 6.68 -5.47
N LEU A 64 -9.57 7.20 -4.47
CA LEU A 64 -8.12 7.30 -4.53
C LEU A 64 -7.46 5.92 -4.61
N ALA A 65 -7.92 4.95 -3.81
CA ALA A 65 -7.45 3.56 -3.88
C ALA A 65 -7.75 2.91 -5.26
N LEU A 66 -8.90 3.21 -5.86
CA LEU A 66 -9.26 2.73 -7.18
C LEU A 66 -8.34 3.29 -8.27
N LEU A 67 -8.00 4.59 -8.20
CA LEU A 67 -7.04 5.21 -9.12
C LEU A 67 -5.66 4.55 -9.00
N MET A 68 -5.23 4.19 -7.78
CA MET A 68 -3.98 3.45 -7.58
C MET A 68 -4.02 2.07 -8.22
N ALA A 69 -5.10 1.31 -8.02
CA ALA A 69 -5.26 0.01 -8.65
C ALA A 69 -5.14 0.10 -10.18
N PHE A 70 -5.73 1.13 -10.79
CA PHE A 70 -5.62 1.38 -12.22
C PHE A 70 -4.20 1.75 -12.65
N TYR A 71 -3.55 2.69 -11.95
CA TYR A 71 -2.17 3.09 -12.20
C TYR A 71 -1.20 1.89 -12.16
N LEU A 72 -1.34 1.04 -11.14
CA LEU A 72 -0.53 -0.17 -10.94
C LEU A 72 -0.76 -1.20 -12.05
N THR A 73 -2.02 -1.40 -12.43
CA THR A 73 -2.38 -2.31 -13.52
C THR A 73 -1.73 -1.86 -14.83
N LEU A 74 -1.81 -0.56 -15.16
CA LEU A 74 -1.17 0.00 -16.35
C LEU A 74 0.36 -0.17 -16.32
N CYS A 75 1.00 0.08 -15.17
CA CYS A 75 2.44 -0.13 -15.00
C CYS A 75 2.81 -1.61 -15.21
N SER A 76 2.00 -2.54 -14.72
CA SER A 76 2.26 -3.99 -14.86
C SER A 76 2.23 -4.49 -16.32
N LEU A 77 1.55 -3.76 -17.22
CA LEU A 77 1.42 -4.07 -18.65
C LEU A 77 2.49 -3.39 -19.51
N GLY A 78 2.93 -2.18 -19.13
CA GLY A 78 3.79 -1.33 -19.96
C GLY A 78 5.28 -1.29 -19.60
N VAL A 79 5.68 -1.75 -18.40
CA VAL A 79 7.06 -1.59 -17.93
C VAL A 79 7.92 -2.76 -18.40
N LYS A 80 8.86 -2.52 -19.32
CA LYS A 80 9.89 -3.52 -19.67
C LYS A 80 11.28 -3.21 -19.11
N HIS A 81 11.57 -1.98 -18.67
CA HIS A 81 12.97 -1.62 -18.37
C HIS A 81 13.23 -0.64 -17.20
N ARG A 82 12.19 -0.14 -16.49
CA ARG A 82 12.35 0.87 -15.43
C ARG A 82 11.73 0.49 -14.08
N TRP A 83 11.76 -0.80 -13.74
CA TRP A 83 11.12 -1.35 -12.53
C TRP A 83 11.46 -0.60 -11.23
N MET A 84 12.73 -0.21 -11.06
CA MET A 84 13.18 0.55 -9.89
C MET A 84 12.44 1.88 -9.73
N SER A 85 12.38 2.69 -10.78
CA SER A 85 11.73 4.01 -10.72
C SER A 85 10.23 3.88 -10.42
N PHE A 86 9.56 2.88 -11.00
CA PHE A 86 8.14 2.66 -10.73
C PHE A 86 7.88 2.21 -9.29
N LEU A 87 8.70 1.31 -8.73
CA LEU A 87 8.58 0.89 -7.32
C LEU A 87 8.78 2.07 -6.36
N ILE A 88 9.74 2.96 -6.65
CA ILE A 88 9.93 4.18 -5.86
C ILE A 88 8.69 5.08 -5.96
N SER A 89 8.18 5.34 -7.17
CA SER A 89 6.98 6.17 -7.35
C SER A 89 5.77 5.61 -6.58
N ILE A 90 5.53 4.30 -6.64
CA ILE A 90 4.42 3.67 -5.93
C ILE A 90 4.60 3.80 -4.42
N SER A 91 5.79 3.52 -3.89
CA SER A 91 6.04 3.64 -2.46
C SER A 91 5.82 5.07 -1.94
N VAL A 92 6.23 6.09 -2.69
CA VAL A 92 6.00 7.51 -2.35
C VAL A 92 4.51 7.83 -2.32
N ILE A 93 3.78 7.32 -3.32
CA ILE A 93 2.34 7.50 -3.43
C ILE A 93 1.60 6.79 -2.27
N ASN A 94 1.99 5.55 -1.94
CA ASN A 94 1.46 4.79 -0.82
C ASN A 94 1.72 5.50 0.53
N ILE A 95 2.92 6.06 0.72
CA ILE A 95 3.25 6.87 1.90
C ILE A 95 2.38 8.13 1.96
N ALA A 96 2.18 8.81 0.83
CA ALA A 96 1.32 10.00 0.76
C ALA A 96 -0.14 9.65 1.06
N TYR A 97 -0.64 8.52 0.55
CA TYR A 97 -1.96 7.99 0.89
C TYR A 97 -2.08 7.73 2.39
N CYS A 98 -1.11 7.04 2.99
CA CYS A 98 -1.09 6.81 4.44
C CYS A 98 -1.07 8.11 5.23
N ALA A 99 -0.29 9.12 4.82
CA ALA A 99 -0.27 10.43 5.46
C ALA A 99 -1.63 11.12 5.40
N LEU A 100 -2.32 11.04 4.26
CA LEU A 100 -3.69 11.55 4.09
C LEU A 100 -4.66 10.80 5.01
N THR A 101 -4.59 9.47 5.06
CA THR A 101 -5.44 8.62 5.90
C THR A 101 -5.21 8.87 7.39
N ILE A 102 -3.96 9.10 7.81
CA ILE A 102 -3.61 9.55 9.17
C ILE A 102 -4.23 10.92 9.45
N GLY A 103 -4.17 11.85 8.49
CA GLY A 103 -4.83 13.15 8.59
C GLY A 103 -6.34 13.01 8.82
N VAL A 104 -7.01 12.12 8.08
CA VAL A 104 -8.43 11.79 8.28
C VAL A 104 -8.68 11.21 9.67
N LEU A 105 -7.84 10.27 10.12
CA LEU A 105 -7.95 9.64 11.43
C LEU A 105 -7.84 10.65 12.58
N ILE A 106 -6.90 11.60 12.48
CA ILE A 106 -6.70 12.64 13.50
C ILE A 106 -7.82 13.68 13.46
N TYR A 107 -8.19 14.16 12.25
CA TYR A 107 -9.20 15.20 12.09
C TYR A 107 -10.58 14.75 12.57
N HIS A 108 -10.95 13.49 12.29
CA HIS A 108 -12.23 12.90 12.68
C HIS A 108 -12.14 12.02 13.93
N TRP A 109 -11.12 12.20 14.79
CA TRP A 109 -10.89 11.33 15.94
C TRP A 109 -12.10 11.22 16.89
N SER A 110 -12.84 12.31 17.08
CA SER A 110 -14.04 12.34 17.93
C SER A 110 -15.29 11.76 17.27
N GLU A 111 -15.30 11.65 15.94
CA GLU A 111 -16.42 11.11 15.16
C GLU A 111 -16.26 9.62 14.89
N LEU A 112 -15.02 9.18 14.65
CA LEU A 112 -14.70 7.79 14.35
C LEU A 112 -15.07 6.86 15.50
N THR A 113 -15.72 5.75 15.15
CA THR A 113 -15.93 4.65 16.09
C THR A 113 -14.66 3.81 16.21
N VAL A 114 -14.63 2.91 17.20
CA VAL A 114 -13.55 1.91 17.33
C VAL A 114 -13.39 1.09 16.04
N PHE A 115 -14.46 0.79 15.32
CA PHE A 115 -14.40 0.11 14.02
C PHE A 115 -13.71 0.96 12.95
N GLY A 116 -14.05 2.25 12.87
CA GLY A 116 -13.41 3.20 11.96
C GLY A 116 -11.91 3.36 12.24
N ILE A 117 -11.54 3.58 13.50
CA ILE A 117 -10.13 3.70 13.92
C ILE A 117 -9.36 2.42 13.58
N THR A 118 -9.92 1.26 13.93
CA THR A 118 -9.27 -0.03 13.71
C THR A 118 -9.05 -0.29 12.23
N TYR A 119 -10.07 -0.03 11.40
CA TYR A 119 -10.00 -0.24 9.95
C TYR A 119 -8.94 0.67 9.31
N LEU A 120 -8.99 1.98 9.55
CA LEU A 120 -8.04 2.93 8.98
C LEU A 120 -6.61 2.64 9.46
N SER A 121 -6.43 2.30 10.74
CA SER A 121 -5.11 1.96 11.30
C SER A 121 -4.55 0.67 10.68
N ALA A 122 -5.39 -0.35 10.51
CA ALA A 122 -4.98 -1.60 9.85
C ALA A 122 -4.58 -1.36 8.39
N GLU A 123 -5.37 -0.54 7.66
CA GLU A 123 -5.06 -0.16 6.28
C GLU A 123 -3.71 0.58 6.19
N ILE A 124 -3.47 1.55 7.06
CA ILE A 124 -2.18 2.27 7.14
C ILE A 124 -1.01 1.29 7.38
N VAL A 125 -1.14 0.37 8.33
CA VAL A 125 -0.07 -0.59 8.64
C VAL A 125 0.23 -1.48 7.44
N VAL A 126 -0.80 -2.02 6.79
CA VAL A 126 -0.63 -2.89 5.60
C VAL A 126 0.06 -2.13 4.47
N ILE A 127 -0.37 -0.92 4.16
CA ILE A 127 0.19 -0.11 3.07
C ILE A 127 1.63 0.33 3.38
N LEU A 128 1.94 0.71 4.63
CA LEU A 128 3.31 1.06 5.01
C LEU A 128 4.26 -0.15 4.94
N LEU A 129 3.79 -1.35 5.30
CA LEU A 129 4.58 -2.57 5.14
C LEU A 129 4.87 -2.86 3.66
N LEU A 130 3.88 -2.68 2.78
CA LEU A 130 4.07 -2.81 1.34
C LEU A 130 5.08 -1.78 0.82
N ALA A 131 4.91 -0.50 1.14
CA ALA A 131 5.84 0.56 0.76
C ALA A 131 7.28 0.28 1.23
N PHE A 132 7.45 -0.31 2.42
CA PHE A 132 8.75 -0.78 2.89
C PHE A 132 9.33 -1.86 1.97
N PHE A 133 8.56 -2.88 1.60
CA PHE A 133 9.03 -3.92 0.67
C PHE A 133 9.35 -3.36 -0.72
N GLU A 134 8.58 -2.40 -1.22
CA GLU A 134 8.80 -1.75 -2.50
C GLU A 134 10.13 -0.98 -2.55
N LEU A 135 10.39 -0.15 -1.53
CA LEU A 135 11.64 0.60 -1.42
C LEU A 135 12.87 -0.31 -1.31
N ASN A 136 12.77 -1.36 -0.49
CA ASN A 136 13.88 -2.31 -0.34
C ASN A 136 14.10 -3.14 -1.61
N THR A 137 13.03 -3.50 -2.32
CA THR A 137 13.13 -4.18 -3.61
C THR A 137 13.76 -3.28 -4.67
N ALA A 138 13.36 -1.99 -4.72
CA ALA A 138 13.97 -1.01 -5.61
C ALA A 138 15.48 -0.84 -5.34
N LYS A 139 15.87 -0.75 -4.06
CA LYS A 139 17.28 -0.70 -3.65
C LYS A 139 18.06 -1.95 -4.08
N ALA A 140 17.48 -3.14 -3.91
CA ALA A 140 18.10 -4.39 -4.35
C ALA A 140 18.28 -4.46 -5.88
N ILE A 141 17.35 -3.90 -6.65
CA ILE A 141 17.48 -3.78 -8.11
C ILE A 141 18.61 -2.80 -8.49
N SER A 142 18.73 -1.66 -7.79
CA SER A 142 19.82 -0.69 -8.00
C SER A 142 21.20 -1.33 -7.85
N LEU A 143 21.42 -2.04 -6.75
CA LEU A 143 22.70 -2.69 -6.46
C LEU A 143 23.08 -3.75 -7.52
N LYS A 144 22.09 -4.47 -8.06
CA LYS A 144 22.31 -5.45 -9.12
C LYS A 144 22.71 -4.79 -10.46
N ASN A 145 22.18 -3.60 -10.75
CA ASN A 145 22.52 -2.88 -11.98
C ASN A 145 23.93 -2.27 -11.92
N GLU A 146 24.46 -1.99 -10.73
CA GLU A 146 25.84 -1.48 -10.53
C GLU A 146 26.90 -2.59 -10.58
N SER A 147 26.53 -3.85 -10.34
CA SER A 147 27.45 -5.01 -10.36
C SER A 147 27.60 -5.70 -11.73
N ASN A 148 26.86 -5.25 -12.74
CA ASN A 148 26.85 -5.78 -14.11
C ASN A 148 27.47 -4.77 -15.08
#